data_AF-A0A962ZDC6-F1
#
_entry.id   AF-A0A962ZDC6-F1
#
_cell.length_a   1.000
_cell.length_b   1.000
_cell.length_c   1.000
_cell.angle_alpha   90.00
_cell.angle_beta   90.00
_cell.angle_gamma   90.00
#
_symmetry.space_group_name_H-M   'P 1'
#
loop_
_entity.id
_entity.type
_entity.pdbx_description
1 polymer ?
#
loop_
_entity_poly.entity_id
_entity_poly.type
_entity_poly.pdbx_seq_one_letter_code
_entity_poly.pdbx_strand_id
1 'polypeptide(L)' 'MLQAVYGFSPAESRVAMALVNGLGLREIAEAHGVKEETIKSQLKSLFAKAGVNKQQDLVRVLLKSALPGE' A
#
# COMPACT_ATOMS: atom_id res chain seq x y z
N MET A 1 -7.59 9.53 -4.43
CA MET A 1 -6.70 10.13 -3.43
C MET A 1 -5.27 9.61 -3.54
N LEU A 2 -4.99 8.32 -3.29
CA LEU A 2 -3.61 7.81 -3.19
C LEU A 2 -2.74 7.96 -4.45
N GLN A 3 -3.32 7.79 -5.65
CA GLN A 3 -2.59 8.01 -6.92
C GLN A 3 -2.16 9.48 -7.09
N ALA A 4 -3.02 10.41 -6.67
CA ALA A 4 -2.76 11.85 -6.80
C ALA A 4 -1.81 12.38 -5.70
N VAL A 5 -1.85 11.79 -4.50
CA VAL A 5 -1.02 12.22 -3.36
C VAL A 5 0.38 11.61 -3.41
N TYR A 6 0.51 10.35 -3.83
CA TYR A 6 1.78 9.61 -3.78
C TYR A 6 2.29 9.11 -5.13
N GLY A 7 1.57 9.35 -6.24
CA GLY A 7 1.97 8.85 -7.56
C GLY A 7 1.93 7.32 -7.65
N PHE A 8 1.06 6.67 -6.88
CA PHE A 8 0.91 5.21 -6.93
C PHE A 8 0.26 4.77 -8.24
N SER A 9 0.75 3.65 -8.76
CA SER A 9 0.13 2.92 -9.86
C SER A 9 -1.21 2.32 -9.41
N PRO A 10 -2.07 1.87 -10.34
CA PRO A 10 -3.30 1.16 -9.98
C PRO A 10 -3.06 -0.08 -9.12
N ALA A 11 -2.02 -0.86 -9.44
CA ALA A 11 -1.66 -2.06 -8.68
C ALA A 11 -1.14 -1.71 -7.26
N GLU A 12 -0.23 -0.75 -7.17
CA GLU A 12 0.29 -0.22 -5.89
C GLU A 12 -0.83 0.30 -5.00
N SER A 13 -1.80 1.03 -5.57
CA SER A 13 -2.95 1.56 -4.82
C SER A 13 -3.81 0.46 -4.22
N ARG A 14 -4.02 -0.66 -4.94
CA ARG A 14 -4.77 -1.79 -4.41
C ARG A 14 -4.03 -2.48 -3.26
N VAL A 15 -2.72 -2.67 -3.39
CA VAL A 15 -1.88 -3.21 -2.30
C VAL A 15 -1.93 -2.29 -1.08
N ALA A 16 -1.76 -0.98 -1.28
CA ALA A 16 -1.84 0.02 -0.22
C ALA A 16 -3.19 -0.01 0.52
N MET A 17 -4.30 -0.09 -0.22
CA MET A 17 -5.64 -0.21 0.36
C MET A 17 -5.82 -1.51 1.16
N ALA A 18 -5.34 -2.63 0.64
CA ALA A 18 -5.46 -3.91 1.34
C ALA A 18 -4.64 -3.92 2.65
N LEU A 19 -3.45 -3.30 2.66
CA LEU A 19 -2.66 -3.11 3.89
C LEU A 19 -3.38 -2.25 4.92
N VAL A 20 -4.07 -1.18 4.48
CA VAL A 20 -4.89 -0.34 5.36
C VAL A 20 -6.07 -1.10 5.96
N ASN A 21 -6.63 -2.06 5.21
CA ASN A 21 -7.69 -2.96 5.70
C ASN A 21 -7.14 -4.07 6.62
N GLY A 22 -5.84 -4.09 6.91
CA GLY A 22 -5.22 -5.05 7.83
C GLY A 22 -4.84 -6.39 7.20
N LEU A 23 -4.92 -6.54 5.87
CA LEU A 23 -4.53 -7.77 5.20
C LEU A 23 -3.01 -7.95 5.21
N GLY A 24 -2.56 -9.19 5.42
CA GLY A 24 -1.17 -9.59 5.28
C GLY A 24 -0.74 -9.76 3.82
N LEU A 25 0.58 -9.78 3.57
CA LEU A 25 1.14 -9.89 2.20
C LEU A 25 0.64 -11.13 1.45
N ARG A 26 0.49 -12.24 2.16
CA ARG A 26 -0.01 -13.50 1.61
C ARG A 26 -1.48 -13.39 1.18
N GLU A 27 -2.34 -12.84 2.04
CA GLU A 27 -3.76 -12.63 1.72
C GLU A 27 -3.93 -11.69 0.52
N ILE A 28 -3.10 -10.65 0.44
CA ILE A 28 -3.08 -9.73 -0.71
C ILE A 28 -2.64 -10.48 -1.97
N ALA A 29 -1.61 -11.32 -1.88
CA ALA A 29 -1.14 -12.11 -3.01
C ALA A 29 -2.23 -13.06 -3.52
N GLU A 30 -2.92 -13.76 -2.61
CA GLU A 30 -4.04 -14.66 -2.92
C GLU A 30 -5.21 -13.89 -3.55
N ALA A 31 -5.62 -12.76 -2.96
CA ALA A 31 -6.72 -11.92 -3.48
C ALA A 31 -6.42 -11.33 -4.87
N HIS A 32 -5.15 -11.15 -5.21
CA HIS A 32 -4.69 -10.60 -6.48
C HIS A 32 -4.28 -11.66 -7.51
N GLY A 33 -4.25 -12.95 -7.14
CA GLY A 33 -3.78 -14.03 -8.00
C GLY A 33 -2.31 -13.90 -8.40
N VAL A 34 -1.48 -13.31 -7.54
CA VAL A 34 -0.04 -13.11 -7.79
C VAL A 34 0.80 -13.78 -6.71
N LYS A 35 2.12 -13.87 -6.92
CA LYS A 35 3.04 -14.37 -5.91
C LYS A 35 3.30 -13.31 -4.84
N GLU A 36 3.58 -13.75 -3.61
CA GLU A 36 3.97 -12.86 -2.51
C GLU A 36 5.19 -11.99 -2.86
N GLU A 37 6.13 -12.50 -3.66
CA GLU A 37 7.27 -11.74 -4.15
C GLU A 37 6.86 -10.52 -5.00
N THR A 38 5.80 -10.65 -5.79
CA THR A 38 5.23 -9.53 -6.55
C THR A 38 4.65 -8.48 -5.62
N ILE A 39 4.00 -8.89 -4.52
CA ILE A 39 3.51 -7.96 -3.50
C ILE A 39 4.68 -7.29 -2.78
N LYS A 40 5.73 -8.02 -2.43
CA LYS A 40 6.95 -7.46 -1.79
C LYS A 40 7.64 -6.41 -2.65
N SER A 41 7.76 -6.66 -3.96
CA SER A 41 8.31 -5.68 -4.91
C SER A 41 7.45 -4.42 -4.98
N GLN A 42 6.13 -4.55 -5.06
CA GLN A 42 5.21 -3.41 -5.01
C GLN A 42 5.30 -2.65 -3.68
N LEU A 43 5.45 -3.38 -2.56
CA LEU A 43 5.61 -2.79 -1.23
C LEU A 43 6.90 -1.95 -1.15
N LYS A 44 7.99 -2.42 -1.75
CA LYS A 44 9.25 -1.66 -1.83
C LYS A 44 9.07 -0.36 -2.60
N SER A 45 8.32 -0.39 -3.71
CA SER A 45 7.99 0.82 -4.47
C SER A 45 7.09 1.76 -3.67
N LEU A 46 6.09 1.23 -2.95
CA LEU A 46 5.23 2.01 -2.06
C LEU A 46 6.03 2.72 -0.96
N PHE A 47 6.98 2.01 -0.33
CA PHE A 47 7.89 2.58 0.65
C PHE A 47 8.73 3.73 0.09
N ALA A 48 9.35 3.53 -1.07
CA ALA A 48 10.12 4.57 -1.73
C ALA A 48 9.28 5.80 -2.09
N LYS A 49 8.06 5.60 -2.60
CA LYS A 49 7.15 6.69 -3.00
C LYS A 49 6.52 7.42 -1.82
N ALA A 50 6.20 6.71 -0.73
CA ALA A 50 5.63 7.29 0.47
C ALA A 50 6.69 7.86 1.44
N GLY A 51 7.98 7.61 1.17
CA GLY A 51 9.08 8.08 2.02
C GLY A 51 9.20 7.33 3.35
N VAL A 52 8.71 6.10 3.42
CA VAL A 52 8.65 5.29 4.65
C VAL A 52 9.40 3.97 4.45
N ASN A 53 9.83 3.34 5.55
CA ASN A 53 10.62 2.09 5.48
C ASN A 53 9.99 0.91 6.24
N LYS A 54 8.78 1.10 6.80
CA LYS A 54 8.08 0.07 7.57
C LYS A 54 6.63 -0.02 7.12
N GLN A 55 6.07 -1.23 7.09
CA GLN A 55 4.67 -1.47 6.74
C GLN A 55 3.71 -0.70 7.65
N GLN A 56 3.96 -0.70 8.96
CA GLN A 56 3.13 0.05 9.92
C GLN A 56 3.17 1.56 9.67
N ASP A 57 4.33 2.07 9.26
CA ASP A 57 4.50 3.49 8.96
C ASP A 57 3.78 3.87 7.65
N LEU A 58 3.88 3.00 6.63
CA LEU A 58 3.08 3.10 5.41
C LEU A 58 1.58 3.14 5.73
N VAL A 59 1.07 2.20 6.52
CA VAL A 59 -0.36 2.20 6.91
C VAL A 59 -0.75 3.49 7.63
N ARG A 60 0.10 4.01 8.53
CA ARG A 60 -0.14 5.28 9.24
C ARG A 60 -0.23 6.46 8.29
N VAL A 61 0.70 6.61 7.34
CA VAL A 61 0.67 7.74 6.38
C VAL A 61 -0.51 7.61 5.40
N LEU A 62 -0.88 6.39 5.02
CA LEU A 62 -2.05 6.13 4.18
C LEU A 62 -3.35 6.46 4.90
N LEU A 63 -3.49 6.08 6.18
CA LEU A 63 -4.66 6.45 6.99
C LEU A 63 -4.77 7.97 7.15
N LYS A 64 -3.67 8.65 7.43
CA LYS A 64 -3.64 10.12 7.56
C LYS A 64 -4.00 10.86 6.27
N SER A 65 -3.72 10.29 5.11
CA SER A 65 -4.01 10.89 3.80
C SER A 65 -5.36 10.46 3.20
N ALA A 66 -5.90 9.31 3.64
CA ALA A 66 -7.21 8.83 3.26
C ALA A 66 -8.35 9.41 4.11
N LEU A 67 -8.04 9.95 5.29
CA LEU A 67 -8.96 10.78 6.06
C LEU A 67 -8.98 12.20 5.44
N PRO A 68 -10.04 12.61 4.73
CA PRO A 68 -10.29 14.05 4.60
C PRO A 68 -10.42 14.60 6.02
N GLY A 69 -9.74 15.72 6.29
CA GLY A 69 -9.74 16.35 7.61
C GLY A 69 -11.16 16.55 8.16
N GLU A 70 -11.24 16.55 9.49
CA GLU A 70 -12.38 17.06 10.27
C GLU A 70 -12.93 18.40 9.73
#